data_AF-A0A371CPS6-F1
#
_entry.id   AF-A0A371CPS6-F1
#
_cell.length_a   1.000
_cell.length_b   1.000
_cell.length_c   1.000
_cell.angle_alpha   90.00
_cell.angle_beta   90.00
_cell.angle_gamma   90.00
#
_symmetry.space_group_name_H-M   'P 1'
#
loop_
_entity.id
_entity.type
_entity.pdbx_description
1 polymer ?
#
loop_
_entity_poly.entity_id
_entity_poly.type
_entity_poly.pdbx_seq_one_letter_code
_entity_poly.pdbx_strand_id
1 'polypeptide(L)'
;MDGEDYIEVLSDLVVWGYYRLSSLLATNCTEVQVSNWKTGAIVWRYKSKERVSSYHLIDRYHILIIQEDGVHAFSFDSHRTAPRSPARTKPGGYLLRLSLPPVNIDRRGHTSISHLRIPRSHPDDRPMFRSDPKHSSLAVCMYYSTFHDEQPISLASSIHLVILVSLSTIHAYLVRAVKTRLRRRSVAPPLETWAPTGARVISMENVSSYRTPSL
;
A
#
# COMPACT_ATOMS: atom_id res chain seq x y z
N MET A 1 5.74 -15.52 7.46
CA MET A 1 5.96 -15.20 6.04
C MET A 1 7.02 -14.12 5.97
N ASP A 2 8.21 -14.51 5.54
CA ASP A 2 9.22 -13.56 5.06
C ASP A 2 8.58 -12.77 3.93
N GLY A 3 8.56 -11.44 4.06
CA GLY A 3 8.00 -10.59 3.01
C GLY A 3 8.84 -10.81 1.77
N GLU A 4 8.28 -11.44 0.74
CA GLU A 4 8.93 -11.52 -0.55
C GLU A 4 9.28 -10.09 -0.98
N ASP A 5 10.57 -9.83 -1.19
CA ASP A 5 11.07 -8.57 -1.74
C ASP A 5 10.50 -8.42 -3.17
N TYR A 6 9.28 -7.90 -3.28
CA TYR A 6 8.56 -7.81 -4.55
C TYR A 6 8.99 -6.57 -5.34
N ILE A 7 9.58 -6.76 -6.52
CA ILE A 7 9.99 -5.68 -7.40
C ILE A 7 8.80 -5.26 -8.28
N GLU A 8 8.53 -3.96 -8.38
CA GLU A 8 7.54 -3.43 -9.31
C GLU A 8 8.18 -2.47 -10.33
N VAL A 9 7.76 -2.60 -11.59
CA VAL A 9 8.33 -1.85 -12.72
C VAL A 9 7.27 -1.03 -13.46
N LEU A 10 7.44 0.29 -13.50
CA LEU A 10 6.59 1.20 -14.28
C LEU A 10 7.46 1.94 -15.30
N SER A 11 7.35 1.56 -16.58
CA SER A 11 8.16 2.13 -17.67
C SER A 11 9.66 1.95 -17.41
N ASP A 12 10.35 3.03 -17.05
CA ASP A 12 11.79 3.06 -16.74
C ASP A 12 12.06 3.11 -15.24
N LEU A 13 11.01 3.13 -14.41
CA LEU A 13 11.10 3.15 -12.96
C LEU A 13 10.97 1.75 -12.40
N VAL A 14 11.80 1.45 -11.41
CA VAL A 14 11.78 0.22 -10.63
C VAL A 14 11.70 0.61 -9.17
N VAL A 15 10.73 0.04 -8.45
CA VAL A 15 10.61 0.17 -7.00
C VAL A 15 10.88 -1.17 -6.32
N TRP A 16 11.61 -1.12 -5.22
CA TRP A 16 11.78 -2.23 -4.32
C TRP A 16 12.04 -1.71 -2.91
N GLY A 17 11.69 -2.52 -1.94
CA GLY A 17 11.94 -2.31 -0.53
C GLY A 17 12.74 -3.46 0.03
N TYR A 18 13.45 -3.19 1.12
CA TYR A 18 14.09 -4.23 1.89
C TYR A 18 13.81 -3.96 3.37
N TYR A 19 13.56 -5.04 4.11
CA TYR A 19 13.34 -5.00 5.54
C TYR A 19 14.62 -5.43 6.26
N ARG A 20 15.20 -4.54 7.08
CA ARG A 20 16.34 -4.89 7.94
C ARG A 20 15.87 -5.14 9.37
N LEU A 21 16.05 -6.38 9.81
CA LEU A 21 16.04 -6.75 11.22
C LEU A 21 17.47 -6.59 11.77
N SER A 22 17.73 -5.57 12.58
CA SER A 22 19.02 -5.45 13.27
C SER A 22 18.90 -6.01 14.68
N SER A 23 19.45 -7.20 14.91
CA SER A 23 19.46 -7.88 16.21
C SER A 23 20.27 -7.13 17.28
N LEU A 24 21.26 -6.33 16.87
CA LEU A 24 22.17 -5.64 17.79
C LEU A 24 21.59 -4.34 18.38
N LEU A 25 20.59 -3.74 17.74
CA LEU A 25 20.03 -2.43 18.14
C LEU A 25 18.52 -2.44 18.34
N ALA A 26 17.85 -3.60 18.24
CA ALA A 26 16.39 -3.74 18.29
C ALA A 26 15.64 -2.70 17.42
N THR A 27 16.27 -2.23 16.34
CA THR A 27 15.68 -1.24 15.44
C THR A 27 15.28 -1.92 14.16
N ASN A 28 13.99 -2.20 14.05
CA ASN A 28 13.37 -2.62 12.81
C ASN A 28 13.30 -1.41 11.89
N CYS A 29 13.66 -1.59 10.62
CA CYS A 29 13.56 -0.53 9.64
C CYS A 29 13.23 -1.08 8.26
N THR A 30 12.25 -0.45 7.63
CA THR A 30 11.95 -0.67 6.21
C THR A 30 12.52 0.49 5.40
N GLU A 31 13.26 0.18 4.34
CA GLU A 31 13.66 1.17 3.34
C GLU A 31 13.08 0.79 1.98
N VAL A 32 12.44 1.76 1.33
CA VAL A 32 11.88 1.62 -0.02
C VAL A 32 12.57 2.64 -0.92
N GLN A 33 12.92 2.22 -2.14
CA GLN A 33 13.55 3.11 -3.11
C GLN A 33 12.95 2.94 -4.50
N VAL A 34 12.90 4.05 -5.22
CA VAL A 34 12.53 4.09 -6.65
C VAL A 34 13.77 4.52 -7.42
N SER A 35 14.12 3.74 -8.44
CA SER A 35 15.25 4.02 -9.31
C SER A 35 14.85 3.97 -10.77
N ASN A 36 15.48 4.78 -11.60
CA ASN A 36 15.35 4.71 -13.04
C ASN A 36 16.37 3.69 -13.57
N TRP A 37 15.91 2.54 -14.09
CA TRP A 37 16.81 1.45 -14.49
C TRP A 37 17.67 1.79 -15.71
N LYS A 38 17.18 2.67 -16.60
CA LYS A 38 17.92 3.10 -17.79
C LYS A 38 19.11 3.98 -17.46
N THR A 39 18.98 4.80 -16.43
CA THR A 39 20.01 5.78 -16.02
C THR A 39 20.78 5.37 -14.77
N GLY A 40 20.30 4.36 -14.04
CA GLY A 40 20.82 3.98 -12.72
C GLY A 40 20.53 4.99 -11.61
N ALA A 41 19.83 6.09 -11.88
CA ALA A 41 19.60 7.14 -10.91
C ALA A 41 18.52 6.72 -9.89
N ILE A 42 18.83 6.86 -8.60
CA ILE A 42 17.81 6.78 -7.55
C ILE A 42 16.99 8.07 -7.58
N VAL A 43 15.69 7.97 -7.83
CA VAL A 43 14.80 9.14 -7.94
C VAL A 43 14.05 9.42 -6.63
N TRP A 44 13.88 8.41 -5.78
CA TRP A 44 13.21 8.54 -4.49
C TRP A 44 13.66 7.49 -3.47
N ARG A 45 13.63 7.86 -2.18
CA ARG A 45 13.93 6.98 -1.04
C ARG A 45 13.01 7.27 0.13
N TYR A 46 12.61 6.24 0.85
CA TYR A 46 11.82 6.31 2.07
C TYR A 46 12.36 5.35 3.11
N LYS A 47 12.38 5.80 4.36
CA LYS A 47 12.84 4.99 5.48
C LYS A 47 11.89 5.18 6.66
N SER A 48 11.35 4.08 7.16
CA SER A 48 10.45 4.09 8.33
C SER A 48 10.85 3.04 9.34
N LYS A 49 10.60 3.34 10.62
CA LYS A 49 10.68 2.38 11.71
C LYS A 49 9.47 1.42 11.69
N GLU A 50 8.36 1.90 11.17
CA GLU A 50 7.17 1.10 10.96
C GLU A 50 7.38 0.16 9.78
N ARG A 51 6.74 -1.01 9.84
CA ARG A 51 6.77 -1.99 8.77
C ARG A 51 6.00 -1.44 7.57
N VAL A 52 6.62 -1.44 6.39
CA VAL A 52 5.89 -1.26 5.13
C VAL A 52 5.41 -2.62 4.69
N SER A 53 4.10 -2.77 4.54
CA SER A 53 3.47 -4.01 4.11
C SER A 53 3.58 -4.20 2.59
N SER A 54 3.46 -3.12 1.83
CA SER A 54 3.53 -3.12 0.37
C SER A 54 3.73 -1.71 -0.18
N TYR A 55 4.11 -1.62 -1.44
CA TYR A 55 4.29 -0.36 -2.16
C TYR A 55 3.81 -0.51 -3.60
N HIS A 56 3.26 0.56 -4.18
CA HIS A 56 2.76 0.56 -5.56
C HIS A 56 3.11 1.84 -6.33
N LEU A 57 3.67 1.71 -7.53
CA LEU A 57 3.84 2.81 -8.50
C LEU A 57 2.54 3.03 -9.27
N ILE A 58 1.90 4.18 -9.05
CA ILE A 58 0.60 4.50 -9.67
C ILE A 58 0.72 5.30 -10.95
N ASP A 59 1.76 6.13 -11.05
CA ASP A 59 2.15 6.86 -12.25
C ASP A 59 3.65 7.17 -12.16
N ARG A 60 4.18 7.97 -13.11
CA ARG A 60 5.61 8.29 -13.12
C ARG A 60 6.04 9.22 -12.00
N TYR A 61 5.13 9.82 -11.25
CA TYR A 61 5.43 10.85 -10.26
C TYR A 61 5.02 10.45 -8.84
N HIS A 62 4.24 9.38 -8.67
CA HIS A 62 3.65 9.01 -7.40
C HIS A 62 3.84 7.55 -7.04
N ILE A 63 4.08 7.33 -5.75
CA ILE A 63 4.19 6.01 -5.11
C ILE A 63 3.24 5.94 -3.93
N LEU A 64 2.59 4.79 -3.75
CA LEU A 64 1.82 4.45 -2.55
C LEU A 64 2.68 3.56 -1.65
N ILE A 65 2.68 3.87 -0.36
CA ILE A 65 3.26 3.05 0.71
C ILE A 65 2.13 2.60 1.62
N ILE A 66 1.99 1.30 1.82
CA ILE A 66 0.94 0.71 2.65
C ILE A 66 1.59 0.31 3.96
N GLN A 67 1.06 0.88 5.03
CA GLN A 67 1.48 0.63 6.40
C GLN A 67 0.26 0.18 7.21
N GLU A 68 0.48 -0.17 8.47
CA GLU A 68 -0.59 -0.61 9.38
C GLU A 68 -1.66 0.46 9.59
N ASP A 69 -1.25 1.73 9.52
CA ASP A 69 -2.08 2.89 9.85
C ASP A 69 -2.74 3.55 8.63
N GLY A 70 -2.46 3.08 7.40
CA GLY A 70 -2.86 3.81 6.22
C GLY A 70 -2.23 3.39 4.89
N VAL A 71 -2.83 3.92 3.82
CA VAL A 71 -2.18 4.06 2.50
C VAL A 71 -1.65 5.48 2.38
N HIS A 72 -0.35 5.64 2.16
CA HIS A 72 0.33 6.93 2.11
C HIS A 72 0.85 7.19 0.70
N ALA A 73 0.44 8.28 0.07
CA ALA A 73 0.91 8.66 -1.25
C ALA A 73 2.03 9.70 -1.16
N PHE A 74 3.12 9.48 -1.88
CA PHE A 74 4.25 10.40 -2.00
C PHE A 74 4.48 10.77 -3.45
N SER A 75 5.02 11.97 -3.67
CA SER A 75 5.51 12.39 -4.99
C SER A 75 7.03 12.33 -5.08
N PHE A 76 7.53 12.16 -6.29
CA PHE A 76 8.94 12.26 -6.63
C PHE A 76 9.13 12.77 -8.07
N ASP A 77 10.36 13.21 -8.36
CA ASP A 77 10.74 13.63 -9.71
C ASP A 77 11.37 12.45 -10.46
N SER A 78 10.63 11.86 -11.40
CA SER A 78 11.12 10.75 -12.24
C SER A 78 12.23 11.11 -13.21
N HIS A 79 12.38 12.40 -13.52
CA HIS A 79 13.36 12.88 -14.49
C HIS A 79 14.66 13.30 -13.82
N ARG A 80 14.78 13.11 -12.50
CA ARG A 80 16.01 13.38 -11.77
C ARG A 80 17.17 12.57 -12.36
N THR A 81 18.15 13.28 -12.89
CA THR A 81 19.43 12.75 -13.39
C THR A 81 20.60 12.98 -12.44
N ALA A 82 20.33 13.55 -11.26
CA ALA A 82 21.38 13.96 -10.33
C ALA A 82 22.23 12.76 -9.86
N PRO A 83 23.57 12.86 -9.90
CA PRO A 83 24.48 11.75 -9.55
C PRO A 83 24.41 11.38 -8.07
N ARG A 84 23.98 12.31 -7.21
CA ARG A 84 23.80 12.06 -5.77
C ARG A 84 22.39 11.55 -5.50
N SER A 85 22.28 10.48 -4.72
CA SER A 85 20.99 9.94 -4.28
C SER A 85 20.15 10.99 -3.53
N PRO A 86 18.81 10.92 -3.61
CA PRO A 86 17.92 11.80 -2.87
C PRO A 86 18.13 11.67 -1.36
N ALA A 87 17.83 12.75 -0.65
CA ALA A 87 17.56 12.66 0.78
C ALA A 87 16.35 11.73 1.01
N ARG A 88 16.34 11.04 2.15
CA ARG A 88 15.23 10.16 2.52
C ARG A 88 13.99 11.00 2.81
N THR A 89 12.88 10.61 2.20
CA THR A 89 11.55 11.13 2.51
C THR A 89 11.19 10.77 3.94
N LYS A 90 10.68 11.75 4.69
CA LYS A 90 10.26 11.57 6.08
C LYS A 90 8.88 10.87 6.12
N PRO A 91 8.59 10.03 7.13
CA PRO A 91 7.28 9.40 7.29
C PRO A 91 6.07 10.35 7.32
N GLY A 92 6.26 11.63 7.69
CA GLY A 92 5.22 12.67 7.62
C GLY A 92 5.15 13.47 6.31
N GLY A 93 5.94 13.10 5.29
CA GLY A 93 6.09 13.86 4.03
C GLY A 93 5.11 13.45 2.92
N TYR A 94 4.04 12.73 3.26
CA TYR A 94 3.05 12.26 2.28
C TYR A 94 2.12 13.39 1.82
N LEU A 95 1.67 13.29 0.58
CA LEU A 95 0.68 14.18 -0.03
C LEU A 95 -0.75 13.84 0.41
N LEU A 96 -1.02 12.53 0.55
CA LEU A 96 -2.32 11.97 0.86
C LEU A 96 -2.11 10.80 1.81
N ARG A 97 -2.96 10.70 2.84
CA ARG A 97 -3.06 9.50 3.67
C ARG A 97 -4.49 9.04 3.69
N LEU A 98 -4.72 7.82 3.26
CA LEU A 98 -6.00 7.15 3.39
C LEU A 98 -5.94 6.31 4.68
N SER A 99 -6.56 6.80 5.75
CA SER A 99 -6.60 6.10 7.03
C SER A 99 -7.43 4.83 6.91
N LEU A 100 -6.83 3.71 7.29
CA LEU A 100 -7.54 2.44 7.34
C LEU A 100 -8.47 2.42 8.57
N PRO A 101 -9.64 1.77 8.50
CA PRO A 101 -10.58 1.73 9.62
C PRO A 101 -9.88 1.18 10.87
N PRO A 102 -10.03 1.82 12.03
CA PRO A 102 -9.48 1.30 13.27
C PRO A 102 -10.24 0.03 13.62
N VAL A 103 -9.55 -1.10 13.54
CA VAL A 103 -10.12 -2.38 13.97
C VAL A 103 -9.75 -2.55 15.44
N ASN A 104 -10.71 -2.32 16.33
CA ASN A 104 -10.61 -2.56 17.78
C ASN A 104 -10.56 -4.07 18.05
N ILE A 105 -9.44 -4.70 17.71
CA ILE A 105 -9.19 -6.10 18.02
C ILE A 105 -7.99 -6.16 18.97
N ASP A 106 -8.20 -6.76 20.14
CA ASP A 106 -7.14 -7.05 21.10
C ASP A 106 -6.07 -7.92 20.43
N ARG A 107 -4.86 -7.38 20.40
CA ARG A 107 -3.87 -7.59 19.33
C ARG A 107 -2.92 -8.75 19.63
N ARG A 108 -2.80 -9.73 18.73
CA ARG A 108 -1.58 -10.56 18.61
C ARG A 108 -1.09 -10.86 17.19
N GLY A 109 -1.79 -10.42 16.14
CA GLY A 109 -1.25 -10.52 14.78
C GLY A 109 -2.14 -9.86 13.74
N HIS A 110 -1.60 -8.84 13.08
CA HIS A 110 -2.20 -8.21 11.91
C HIS A 110 -1.22 -8.26 10.75
N THR A 111 -1.69 -8.72 9.60
CA THR A 111 -0.96 -8.62 8.35
C THR A 111 -1.85 -7.93 7.33
N SER A 112 -1.28 -7.00 6.58
CA SER A 112 -1.93 -6.40 5.43
C SER A 112 -1.18 -6.80 4.17
N ILE A 113 -1.94 -7.21 3.16
CA ILE A 113 -1.46 -7.48 1.80
C ILE A 113 -2.23 -6.51 0.91
N SER A 114 -1.57 -5.85 -0.03
CA SER A 114 -2.29 -5.02 -1.00
C SER A 114 -1.98 -5.44 -2.41
N HIS A 115 -3.00 -5.33 -3.26
CA HIS A 115 -2.94 -5.64 -4.67
C HIS A 115 -3.36 -4.41 -5.46
N LEU A 116 -2.48 -3.97 -6.34
CA LEU A 116 -2.82 -3.01 -7.36
C LEU A 116 -2.40 -3.57 -8.71
N ARG A 117 -3.35 -3.72 -9.62
CA ARG A 117 -3.06 -4.07 -11.01
C ARG A 117 -3.50 -2.92 -11.89
N ILE A 118 -2.51 -2.17 -12.36
CA ILE A 118 -2.69 -1.16 -13.40
C ILE A 118 -2.36 -1.83 -14.73
N PRO A 119 -3.30 -1.90 -15.69
CA PRO A 119 -3.03 -2.39 -17.02
C PRO A 119 -1.87 -1.60 -17.65
N ARG A 120 -0.76 -2.28 -17.94
CA ARG A 120 0.41 -1.73 -18.61
C ARG A 120 0.47 -2.30 -20.01
N SER A 121 -0.39 -1.79 -20.91
CA SER A 121 -0.35 -2.22 -22.31
C SER A 121 0.90 -1.65 -22.99
N HIS A 122 1.68 -2.51 -23.65
CA HIS A 122 2.68 -2.04 -24.60
C HIS A 122 1.96 -1.32 -25.75
N PRO A 123 2.53 -0.26 -26.35
CA PRO A 123 1.93 0.39 -27.52
C PRO A 123 1.61 -0.60 -28.66
N ASP A 124 2.45 -1.63 -28.81
CA ASP A 124 2.26 -2.69 -29.81
C ASP A 124 1.34 -3.82 -29.36
N ASP A 125 0.96 -3.86 -28.07
CA ASP A 125 -0.07 -4.77 -27.61
C ASP A 125 -1.40 -4.31 -28.24
N ARG A 126 -1.91 -5.14 -29.15
CA ARG A 126 -3.25 -5.03 -29.73
C ARG A 126 -4.18 -6.04 -29.05
N PRO A 127 -4.40 -5.97 -27.73
CA PRO A 127 -5.26 -6.94 -27.07
C PRO A 127 -6.70 -6.69 -27.53
N MET A 128 -7.44 -7.77 -27.77
CA MET A 128 -8.86 -7.69 -28.10
C MET A 128 -9.69 -7.05 -26.97
N PHE A 129 -9.20 -7.14 -25.72
CA PHE A 129 -9.78 -6.51 -24.55
C PHE A 129 -8.73 -5.64 -23.86
N ARG A 130 -9.01 -4.33 -23.72
CA ARG A 130 -8.18 -3.41 -22.94
C ARG A 130 -8.90 -3.10 -21.64
N SER A 131 -8.30 -3.53 -20.52
CA SER A 131 -8.72 -3.06 -19.21
C SER A 131 -8.50 -1.54 -19.15
N ASP A 132 -9.53 -0.78 -18.80
CA ASP A 132 -9.42 0.66 -18.66
C ASP A 132 -8.63 1.03 -17.39
N PRO A 133 -7.47 1.70 -17.50
CA PRO A 133 -6.68 2.13 -16.34
C PRO A 133 -7.46 3.03 -15.37
N LYS A 134 -8.50 3.73 -15.84
CA LYS A 134 -9.38 4.54 -14.98
C LYS A 134 -10.19 3.70 -14.00
N HIS A 135 -10.40 2.43 -14.31
CA HIS A 135 -11.15 1.47 -13.50
C HIS A 135 -10.23 0.58 -12.65
N SER A 136 -8.91 0.77 -12.70
CA SER A 136 -8.00 0.12 -11.76
C SER A 136 -8.32 0.52 -10.33
N SER A 137 -8.26 -0.47 -9.43
CA SER A 137 -8.54 -0.27 -8.01
C SER A 137 -7.41 -0.84 -7.18
N LEU A 138 -7.01 -0.10 -6.16
CA LEU A 138 -6.17 -0.61 -5.08
C LEU A 138 -7.06 -1.46 -4.17
N ALA A 139 -6.73 -2.73 -4.04
CA ALA A 139 -7.31 -3.62 -3.03
C ALA A 139 -6.35 -3.73 -1.86
N VAL A 140 -6.78 -3.34 -0.67
CA VAL A 140 -6.05 -3.55 0.58
C VAL A 140 -6.76 -4.66 1.35
N CYS A 141 -6.13 -5.83 1.41
CA CYS A 141 -6.58 -6.99 2.15
C CYS A 141 -5.93 -6.98 3.54
N MET A 142 -6.74 -6.99 4.59
CA MET A 142 -6.30 -7.05 5.96
C MET A 142 -6.75 -8.35 6.58
N TYR A 143 -5.84 -8.96 7.32
CA TYR A 143 -6.04 -10.21 8.01
C TYR A 143 -5.84 -9.94 9.50
N TYR A 144 -6.92 -10.10 10.26
CA TYR A 144 -6.89 -9.98 11.71
C TYR A 144 -7.12 -11.36 12.33
N SER A 145 -6.19 -11.82 13.16
CA SER A 145 -6.39 -12.99 14.01
C SER A 145 -6.74 -12.51 15.41
N THR A 146 -7.95 -12.79 15.87
CA THR A 146 -8.34 -12.61 17.28
C THR A 146 -7.93 -13.86 18.04
N PHE A 147 -7.09 -13.69 19.06
CA PHE A 147 -6.82 -14.74 20.04
C PHE A 147 -7.53 -14.36 21.32
N HIS A 148 -8.52 -15.13 21.74
CA HIS A 148 -9.01 -15.02 23.11
C HIS A 148 -7.97 -15.68 24.02
N ASP A 149 -7.50 -14.98 25.05
CA ASP A 149 -6.45 -15.46 25.98
C ASP A 149 -6.79 -16.81 26.64
N GLU A 150 -8.07 -17.21 26.63
CA GLU A 150 -8.56 -18.48 27.19
C GLU A 150 -8.90 -19.57 26.15
N GLN A 151 -8.77 -19.29 24.84
CA GLN A 151 -9.12 -20.26 23.81
C GLN A 151 -7.89 -20.89 23.15
N PRO A 152 -7.91 -22.21 22.87
CA PRO A 152 -6.87 -22.86 22.10
C PRO A 152 -6.70 -22.17 20.73
N ILE A 153 -5.45 -22.13 20.24
CA ILE A 153 -5.06 -21.51 18.95
C ILE A 153 -5.97 -21.95 17.78
N SER A 154 -6.54 -23.15 17.86
CA SER A 154 -7.48 -23.71 16.89
C SER A 154 -8.84 -23.00 16.78
N LEU A 155 -9.20 -22.15 17.75
CA LEU A 155 -10.46 -21.38 17.76
C LEU A 155 -10.26 -19.90 17.41
N ALA A 156 -9.07 -19.50 16.96
CA ALA A 156 -8.82 -18.12 16.55
C ALA A 156 -9.75 -17.72 15.40
N SER A 157 -10.69 -16.79 15.64
CA SER A 157 -11.45 -16.18 14.56
C SER A 157 -10.54 -15.30 13.71
N SER A 158 -10.73 -15.39 12.39
CA SER A 158 -10.04 -14.54 11.41
C SER A 158 -11.05 -13.60 10.75
N ILE A 159 -10.77 -12.31 10.84
CA ILE A 159 -11.52 -11.28 10.12
C ILE A 159 -10.70 -10.86 8.91
N HIS A 160 -11.31 -10.96 7.74
CA HIS A 160 -10.72 -10.53 6.48
C HIS A 160 -11.44 -9.28 6.00
N LEU A 161 -10.72 -8.16 5.91
CA LEU A 161 -11.26 -6.91 5.38
C LEU A 161 -10.59 -6.61 4.04
N VAL A 162 -11.38 -6.45 2.98
CA VAL A 162 -10.90 -5.99 1.68
C VAL A 162 -11.43 -4.59 1.43
N ILE A 163 -10.51 -3.64 1.32
CA ILE A 163 -10.82 -2.25 1.03
C ILE A 163 -10.41 -1.95 -0.41
N LEU A 164 -11.40 -1.70 -1.26
CA LEU A 164 -11.19 -1.31 -2.65
C LEU A 164 -11.19 0.20 -2.74
N VAL A 165 -10.20 0.80 -3.39
CA VAL A 165 -10.13 2.24 -3.67
C VAL A 165 -9.81 2.44 -5.14
N SER A 166 -10.70 3.10 -5.87
CA SER A 166 -10.44 3.41 -7.29
C SER A 166 -9.21 4.30 -7.44
N LEU A 167 -8.39 4.01 -8.45
CA LEU A 167 -7.20 4.82 -8.74
C LEU A 167 -7.58 6.24 -9.17
N SER A 168 -8.72 6.39 -9.86
CA SER A 168 -9.29 7.70 -10.18
C SER A 168 -9.59 8.55 -8.94
N THR A 169 -10.06 7.93 -7.86
CA THR A 169 -10.28 8.62 -6.57
C THR A 169 -8.95 9.11 -6.00
N ILE A 170 -7.93 8.25 -5.99
CA ILE A 170 -6.59 8.61 -5.51
C ILE A 170 -6.01 9.78 -6.30
N HIS A 171 -6.07 9.73 -7.64
CA HIS A 171 -5.60 10.82 -8.49
C HIS A 171 -6.40 12.12 -8.27
N ALA A 172 -7.72 12.06 -8.11
CA ALA A 172 -8.53 13.23 -7.84
C ALA A 172 -8.10 13.93 -6.54
N TYR A 173 -7.81 13.17 -5.49
CA TYR A 173 -7.27 13.71 -4.23
C TYR A 173 -5.86 14.27 -4.40
N LEU A 174 -4.97 13.60 -5.15
CA LEU A 174 -3.63 14.11 -5.43
C LEU A 174 -3.68 15.44 -6.19
N VAL A 175 -4.50 15.54 -7.24
CA VAL A 175 -4.70 16.79 -8.00
C VAL A 175 -5.24 17.90 -7.11
N ARG A 176 -6.19 17.57 -6.22
CA ARG A 176 -6.73 18.54 -5.26
C ARG A 176 -5.67 19.00 -4.25
N ALA A 177 -4.85 18.08 -3.73
CA ALA A 177 -3.77 18.39 -2.79
C ALA A 177 -2.75 19.37 -3.40
N VAL A 178 -2.40 19.19 -4.69
CA VAL A 178 -1.51 20.09 -5.43
C VAL A 178 -2.16 21.47 -5.66
N LYS A 179 -3.41 21.49 -6.14
CA LYS A 179 -4.11 22.74 -6.51
C LYS A 179 -4.40 23.66 -5.32
N THR A 180 -4.75 23.08 -4.18
CA THR A 180 -5.26 23.86 -3.05
C THR A 180 -4.17 24.53 -2.21
N ARG A 181 -2.88 24.25 -2.47
CA ARG A 181 -1.75 24.63 -1.57
C ARG A 181 -2.11 24.44 -0.09
N LEU A 182 -2.97 23.46 0.23
CA LEU A 182 -3.55 23.28 1.57
C LEU A 182 -2.41 22.97 2.52
N ARG A 183 -1.92 24.03 3.17
CA ARG A 183 -0.84 24.14 4.14
C ARG A 183 -0.35 22.79 4.70
N ARG A 184 0.60 22.11 4.05
CA ARG A 184 1.43 21.01 4.64
C ARG A 184 0.68 20.06 5.60
N ARG A 185 -0.62 19.89 5.43
CA ARG A 185 -1.50 19.10 6.28
C ARG A 185 -2.00 18.07 5.32
N SER A 186 -1.38 16.92 5.44
CA SER A 186 -1.80 15.75 4.72
C SER A 186 -3.32 15.59 4.84
N VAL A 187 -3.95 15.35 3.71
CA VAL A 187 -5.39 15.09 3.71
C VAL A 187 -5.54 13.66 4.20
N ALA A 188 -6.24 13.49 5.32
CA ALA A 188 -6.71 12.22 5.82
C ALA A 188 -8.24 12.17 5.63
N PRO A 189 -8.73 11.91 4.40
CA PRO A 189 -10.17 11.87 4.18
C PRO A 189 -10.76 10.68 4.95
N PRO A 190 -11.86 10.89 5.71
CA PRO A 190 -12.58 9.79 6.38
C PRO A 190 -12.99 8.72 5.38
N LEU A 191 -13.09 7.47 5.83
CA LEU A 191 -13.45 6.33 4.98
C LEU A 191 -14.78 6.56 4.24
N GLU A 192 -15.74 7.21 4.88
CA GLU A 192 -17.05 7.54 4.30
C GLU A 192 -16.94 8.49 3.10
N THR A 193 -15.89 9.32 3.06
CA THR A 193 -15.65 10.26 1.96
C THR A 193 -14.93 9.64 0.77
N TRP A 194 -14.42 8.41 0.91
CA TRP A 194 -13.87 7.67 -0.22
C TRP A 194 -14.99 7.17 -1.16
N ALA A 195 -16.24 7.21 -0.69
CA ALA A 195 -17.35 6.42 -1.17
C ALA A 195 -18.50 7.10 -1.96
N PRO A 196 -18.53 8.41 -2.31
CA PRO A 196 -19.59 8.87 -3.21
C PRO A 196 -19.54 8.18 -4.59
N THR A 197 -18.37 7.65 -5.00
CA THR A 197 -18.18 7.05 -6.33
C THR A 197 -17.21 5.85 -6.45
N GLY A 198 -16.56 5.31 -5.40
CA GLY A 198 -15.60 4.23 -5.71
C GLY A 198 -14.84 3.47 -4.63
N ALA A 199 -15.02 3.74 -3.33
CA ALA A 199 -14.46 2.85 -2.31
C ALA A 199 -15.49 1.87 -1.77
N ARG A 200 -15.14 0.59 -1.69
CA ARG A 200 -16.00 -0.47 -1.14
C ARG A 200 -15.21 -1.25 -0.09
N VAL A 201 -15.80 -1.41 1.09
CA VAL A 201 -15.28 -2.31 2.11
C VAL A 201 -16.08 -3.60 2.03
N ILE A 202 -15.39 -4.72 1.81
CA ILE A 202 -15.96 -6.06 1.83
C ILE A 202 -15.40 -6.73 3.08
N SER A 203 -16.26 -6.95 4.06
CA SER A 203 -15.92 -7.78 5.22
C SER A 203 -16.26 -9.22 4.91
N MET A 204 -15.29 -10.10 5.07
CA MET A 204 -15.50 -11.54 5.11
C MET A 204 -15.15 -12.01 6.51
N GLU A 205 -16.18 -12.32 7.29
CA GLU A 205 -16.02 -13.12 8.49
C GLU A 205 -15.84 -14.57 8.06
N ASN A 206 -14.76 -15.19 8.52
CA ASN A 206 -14.57 -16.60 8.28
C ASN A 206 -15.59 -17.35 9.15
N VAL A 207 -16.65 -17.88 8.52
CA VAL A 207 -17.52 -18.86 9.17
C VAL A 207 -16.65 -20.07 9.46
N SER A 208 -16.42 -20.32 10.74
CA SER A 208 -15.55 -21.40 11.23
C SER A 208 -15.81 -22.69 10.47
N SER A 209 -14.73 -23.27 9.93
CA SER A 209 -14.74 -24.59 9.33
C SER A 209 -14.91 -25.64 10.42
N TYR A 210 -16.15 -25.90 10.84
CA TYR A 210 -16.51 -27.11 11.57
C TYR A 210 -17.82 -27.69 11.05
N ARG A 211 -17.69 -28.68 10.15
CA ARG A 211 -18.52 -29.88 10.15
C ARG A 211 -17.65 -31.05 9.72
N THR A 212 -16.93 -31.65 10.66
CA THR A 212 -16.70 -33.09 10.58
C THR A 212 -18.03 -33.76 10.93
N PRO A 213 -18.66 -34.52 10.02
CA PRO A 213 -19.79 -35.35 10.40
C PRO A 213 -19.26 -36.46 11.30
N SER A 214 -19.80 -36.53 12.52
CA SER A 214 -19.65 -37.68 13.41
C SER A 214 -20.25 -38.91 12.73
N LEU A 215 -19.43 -39.92 12.48
CA LEU A 215 -19.84 -41.32 12.30
C LEU A 215 -19.68 -42.04 13.63
#